data_AF-A0A7C5PRA7-F1
#
_entry.id   AF-A0A7C5PRA7-F1
#
_cell.length_a   1.000
_cell.length_b   1.000
_cell.length_c   1.000
_cell.angle_alpha   90.00
_cell.angle_beta   90.00
_cell.angle_gamma   90.00
#
_symmetry.space_group_name_H-M   'P 1'
#
loop_
_entity.id
_entity.type
_entity.pdbx_description
1 polymer ?
#
loop_
_entity_poly.entity_id
_entity_poly.type
_entity_poly.pdbx_seq_one_letter_code
_entity_poly.pdbx_strand_id
1 'polypeptide(L)' 'MSHRGNTIGSYLGKPIYESIEVQNEAYVFDRIAQYEDDEFPLDRLAENEVLVEPGLIYRHKD' A
#
# COMPACT_ATOMS: atom_id res chain seq x y z
N MET A 1 2.37 -9.81 -16.26
CA MET A 1 2.63 -10.56 -15.02
C MET A 1 2.91 -9.53 -13.95
N SER A 2 2.06 -9.39 -12.93
CA SER A 2 2.25 -8.38 -11.89
C SER A 2 3.36 -8.85 -10.95
N HIS A 3 4.55 -8.26 -11.04
CA HIS A 3 5.68 -8.61 -10.17
C HIS A 3 5.44 -7.99 -8.80
N ARG A 4 4.79 -8.75 -7.91
CA ARG A 4 4.72 -8.38 -6.49
C ARG A 4 6.07 -8.73 -5.85
N GLY A 5 6.67 -7.77 -5.16
CA GLY A 5 7.94 -7.93 -4.45
C GLY A 5 7.85 -8.98 -3.33
N ASN A 6 8.95 -9.18 -2.61
CA ASN A 6 8.99 -10.12 -1.49
C ASN A 6 7.92 -9.78 -0.44
N THR A 7 7.28 -10.79 0.13
CA THR A 7 6.35 -10.58 1.25
C THR A 7 7.14 -10.27 2.52
N ILE A 8 6.90 -9.11 3.12
CA ILE A 8 7.59 -8.63 4.34
C ILE A 8 6.75 -8.78 5.60
N GLY A 9 5.47 -9.14 5.46
CA GLY A 9 4.58 -9.36 6.59
C GLY A 9 3.16 -9.71 6.15
N SER A 10 2.22 -9.64 7.09
CA SER A 10 0.79 -9.76 6.81
C SER A 10 -0.02 -8.79 7.67
N TYR A 11 -1.13 -8.32 7.11
CA TYR A 11 -2.08 -7.43 7.77
C TYR A 11 -3.50 -7.87 7.44
N LEU A 12 -4.31 -8.07 8.48
CA LEU A 12 -5.69 -8.57 8.37
C LEU A 12 -5.81 -9.84 7.50
N GLY A 13 -4.84 -10.75 7.64
CA GLY A 13 -4.78 -12.00 6.87
C GLY A 13 -4.32 -11.86 5.41
N LYS A 14 -4.02 -10.65 4.94
CA LYS A 14 -3.46 -10.41 3.61
C LYS A 14 -1.94 -10.19 3.69
N PRO A 15 -1.15 -10.67 2.71
CA PRO A 15 0.29 -10.42 2.67
C PRO A 15 0.57 -8.94 2.43
N ILE A 16 1.59 -8.42 3.11
CA ILE A 16 2.20 -7.12 2.82
C ILE A 16 3.40 -7.40 1.93
N TYR A 17 3.38 -6.85 0.72
CA TYR A 17 4.50 -6.93 -0.20
C TYR A 17 5.44 -5.75 0.06
N GLU A 18 6.75 -5.97 -0.07
CA GLU A 18 7.74 -4.90 -0.01
C GLU A 18 7.50 -3.85 -1.09
N SER A 19 7.11 -4.32 -2.28
CA SER A 19 6.77 -3.47 -3.41
C SER A 19 5.67 -4.10 -4.25
N ILE A 20 4.90 -3.27 -4.93
CA ILE A 20 3.88 -3.65 -5.89
C ILE A 20 4.09 -2.88 -7.18
N GLU A 21 3.60 -3.43 -8.28
CA GLU A 21 3.59 -2.78 -9.58
C GLU A 21 2.15 -2.48 -9.97
N VAL A 22 1.84 -1.20 -10.14
CA VAL A 22 0.50 -0.71 -10.48
C VAL A 22 0.64 0.12 -11.75
N GLN A 23 -0.08 -0.24 -12.81
CA GLN A 23 -0.03 0.48 -14.11
C GLN A 23 1.38 0.69 -14.68
N ASN A 24 2.29 -0.29 -14.52
CA ASN A 24 3.72 -0.23 -14.89
C ASN A 24 4.58 0.73 -14.03
N GLU A 25 4.05 1.24 -12.93
CA GLU A 25 4.79 2.02 -11.96
C GLU A 25 5.05 1.19 -10.71
N ALA A 26 6.25 1.35 -10.13
CA ALA A 26 6.66 0.62 -8.95
C ALA A 26 6.34 1.44 -7.69
N TYR A 27 5.62 0.82 -6.76
CA TYR A 27 5.31 1.40 -5.47
C TYR A 27 5.91 0.54 -4.36
N VAL A 28 6.50 1.17 -3.34
CA VAL A 28 7.11 0.51 -2.18
C VAL A 28 6.23 0.70 -0.96
N PHE A 29 6.09 -0.35 -0.15
CA PHE A 29 5.32 -0.28 1.08
C PHE A 29 5.92 0.78 2.00
N ASP A 30 5.06 1.67 2.50
CA ASP A 30 5.45 2.74 3.41
C ASP A 30 4.88 2.52 4.81
N ARG A 31 3.55 2.44 4.91
CA ARG A 31 2.85 2.33 6.20
C ARG A 31 1.48 1.69 6.08
N ILE A 32 0.90 1.34 7.22
CA ILE A 32 -0.50 0.93 7.31
C ILE A 32 -1.32 2.18 7.65
N ALA A 33 -2.38 2.42 6.88
CA ALA A 33 -3.34 3.48 7.12
C ALA A 33 -3.99 3.30 8.49
N GLN A 34 -4.13 4.41 9.20
CA GLN A 34 -4.88 4.44 10.44
C GLN A 34 -6.38 4.39 10.11
N TYR A 35 -7.07 3.39 10.64
CA TYR A 35 -8.52 3.28 10.54
C TYR A 35 -9.14 4.17 11.63
N GLU A 36 -9.87 5.21 11.22
CA GLU A 36 -10.54 6.17 12.10
C GLU A 36 -11.98 6.37 11.63
N ASP A 37 -12.91 6.53 12.57
CA ASP A 37 -14.33 6.77 12.26
C ASP A 37 -14.95 5.78 11.24
N ASP A 38 -14.62 4.50 11.39
CA ASP A 38 -15.04 3.40 10.50
C ASP A 38 -14.59 3.53 9.03
N GLU A 39 -13.63 4.41 8.71
CA GLU A 39 -13.11 4.63 7.37
C GLU A 39 -11.57 4.78 7.32
N PHE A 40 -11.01 4.74 6.12
CA PHE A 40 -9.61 5.10 5.86
C PHE A 40 -9.57 6.51 5.26
N PRO A 41 -9.19 7.55 6.04
CA PRO A 41 -9.19 8.92 5.55
C PRO A 41 -8.17 9.10 4.42
N LEU A 42 -8.68 9.33 3.21
CA LEU A 42 -7.88 9.57 2.00
C LEU A 42 -7.13 10.91 2.05
N ASP A 43 -7.57 11.84 2.90
CA ASP A 43 -6.91 13.14 3.11
C ASP A 43 -5.48 13.01 3.68
N ARG A 44 -5.14 11.83 4.22
CA ARG A 44 -3.80 11.50 4.73
C ARG A 44 -2.91 10.81 3.70
N LEU A 45 -3.41 10.62 2.48
CA LEU A 45 -2.67 10.03 1.37
C LEU A 45 -1.99 11.15 0.57
N ALA A 46 -0.67 11.08 0.42
CA ALA A 46 0.04 12.04 -0.43
C ALA A 46 -0.23 11.75 -1.92
N GLU A 47 0.04 12.72 -2.80
CA GLU A 47 -0.20 12.61 -4.25
C GLU A 47 0.51 11.41 -4.90
N ASN A 48 1.67 11.01 -4.36
CA ASN A 48 2.47 9.87 -4.84
C ASN A 48 2.24 8.59 -4.02
N GLU A 49 1.14 8.51 -3.26
CA GLU A 49 0.81 7.35 -2.45
C GLU A 49 -0.49 6.69 -2.92
N VAL A 50 -0.56 5.36 -2.79
CA VAL A 50 -1.74 4.56 -3.12
C VAL A 50 -2.16 3.76 -1.90
N LEU A 51 -3.46 3.81 -1.60
CA LEU A 51 -4.10 2.98 -0.59
C LEU A 51 -4.57 1.67 -1.23
N VAL A 52 -4.08 0.55 -0.70
CA VAL A 52 -4.47 -0.80 -1.12
C VAL A 52 -5.21 -1.46 0.04
N GLU A 53 -6.41 -1.98 -0.22
CA GLU A 53 -7.16 -2.69 0.82
C GLU A 53 -6.37 -3.90 1.36
N PRO A 54 -6.31 -4.06 2.70
CA PRO A 54 -7.23 -3.51 3.69
C PRO A 54 -6.64 -2.33 4.48
N GLY A 55 -5.92 -1.42 3.82
CA GLY A 55 -5.33 -0.24 4.48
C GLY A 55 -3.81 -0.16 4.37
N LEU A 56 -3.21 -0.75 3.33
CA LEU A 56 -1.78 -0.69 3.10
C LEU A 56 -1.46 0.49 2.20
N ILE A 57 -0.60 1.40 2.66
CA ILE A 57 -0.15 2.55 1.88
C ILE A 57 1.19 2.22 1.22
N TYR A 58 1.23 2.34 -0.10
CA TYR A 58 2.46 2.23 -0.88
C TYR A 58 2.78 3.58 -1.52
N ARG A 59 4.06 3.96 -1.55
CA ARG A 59 4.54 5.19 -2.17
C ARG A 59 5.24 4.90 -3.48
N HIS A 60 5.04 5.75 -4.48
CA HIS A 60 5.75 5.68 -5.75
C HIS A 60 7.25 5.71 -5.50
N LYS A 61 7.97 4.79 -6.14
CA LYS A 61 9.43 4.72 -6.09
C LYS A 61 9.98 5.62 -7.19
N ASP A 62 10.11 6.90 -6.88
CA ASP A 62 10.85 7.88 -7.72
C ASP A 62 12.31 7.45 -7.94
#